data_AF-A0A5C9EEW0-F1
#
_entry.id   AF-A0A5C9EEW0-F1
#
_cell.length_a   1.000
_cell.length_b   1.000
_cell.length_c   1.000
_cell.angle_alpha   90.00
_cell.angle_beta   90.00
_cell.angle_gamma   90.00
#
_symmetry.space_group_name_H-M   'P 1'
#
loop_
_entity.id
_entity.type
_entity.pdbx_description
1 polymer ?
#
loop_
_entity_poly.entity_id
_entity_poly.type
_entity_poly.pdbx_seq_one_letter_code
_entity_poly.pdbx_strand_id
1 'polypeptide(L)'
;MVRVIGKISMPKLKLVLVCSAFNVFAEMTVRGIFGLFQGLLPLFLFFHYVTYFYIIIHFIGKSRGYDMAVLAVGTAYAWFVMIFETGLAFVWGIASWLIFIPIIFIGEWGILQTLLPLYISKKYLKIKLTESRLSKIGWVCCIGYLIVFCVFSFPGAIKGALWLYLLSFITFGFNLIVAWKLIKKGEQIDLRDMNIDKSKNSNFLVIWFILTIVIGIFSGIITPFLFQPLTTRNGREVFYVQSFTIMTLWSLLSAIVILGWRYKKNRLLMPYEIKQKL
;
A
#
# COMPACT_ATOMS: atom_id res chain seq x y z
N MET A 1 4.05 5.37 37.38
CA MET A 1 4.42 6.12 36.15
C MET A 1 4.75 5.14 35.01
N VAL A 2 3.79 4.32 34.55
CA VAL A 2 3.90 3.50 33.32
C VAL A 2 2.49 3.30 32.74
N ARG A 3 1.97 4.34 32.08
CA ARG A 3 0.75 4.31 31.25
C ARG A 3 1.00 5.10 29.96
N VAL A 4 2.09 4.80 29.27
CA VAL A 4 2.51 5.57 28.08
C VAL A 4 2.52 4.75 26.79
N ILE A 5 2.33 3.43 26.86
CA ILE A 5 2.07 2.63 25.67
C ILE A 5 0.56 2.42 25.61
N GLY A 6 -0.13 3.27 24.85
CA GLY A 6 -1.55 3.08 24.57
C GLY A 6 -1.75 1.63 24.12
N LYS A 7 -2.63 0.88 24.80
CA LYS A 7 -2.90 -0.53 24.48
C LYS A 7 -3.14 -0.67 22.99
N ILE A 8 -2.14 -1.17 22.26
CA ILE A 8 -2.33 -1.64 20.90
C ILE A 8 -3.27 -2.81 21.07
N SER A 9 -4.53 -2.64 20.64
CA SER A 9 -5.45 -3.76 20.72
C SER A 9 -4.91 -4.87 19.81
N MET A 10 -4.79 -6.09 20.35
CA MET A 10 -4.32 -7.26 19.61
C MET A 10 -4.98 -7.43 18.22
N PRO A 11 -6.27 -7.09 18.02
CA PRO A 11 -6.87 -7.10 16.69
C PRO A 11 -6.23 -6.12 15.69
N LYS A 12 -5.79 -4.93 16.13
CA LYS A 12 -5.12 -3.95 15.25
C LYS A 12 -3.75 -4.45 14.82
N LEU A 13 -2.97 -5.00 15.75
CA LEU A 13 -1.64 -5.55 15.42
C LEU A 13 -1.76 -6.71 14.43
N LYS A 14 -2.71 -7.63 14.63
CA LYS A 14 -2.97 -8.73 13.68
C LYS A 14 -3.30 -8.22 12.27
N LEU A 15 -4.15 -7.19 12.16
CA LEU A 15 -4.45 -6.56 10.86
C LEU A 15 -3.19 -6.01 10.20
N VAL A 16 -2.41 -5.21 10.95
CA VAL A 16 -1.16 -4.61 10.44
C VAL A 16 -0.20 -5.69 9.97
N LEU A 17 0.01 -6.74 10.75
CA LEU A 17 0.96 -7.81 10.41
C LEU A 17 0.54 -8.58 9.15
N VAL A 18 -0.75 -8.93 9.01
CA VAL A 18 -1.24 -9.64 7.82
C VAL A 18 -1.12 -8.77 6.57
N CYS A 19 -1.54 -7.51 6.65
CA CYS A 19 -1.40 -6.58 5.53
C CYS A 19 0.08 -6.33 5.20
N SER A 20 0.95 -6.21 6.21
CA SER A 20 2.38 -5.99 5.98
C SER A 20 3.04 -7.20 5.34
N ALA A 21 2.76 -8.41 5.83
CA ALA A 21 3.28 -9.65 5.25
C ALA A 21 2.83 -9.84 3.81
N PHE A 22 1.56 -9.57 3.50
CA PHE A 22 1.05 -9.61 2.13
C PHE A 22 1.82 -8.66 1.21
N ASN A 23 2.14 -7.46 1.68
CA ASN A 23 2.82 -6.47 0.85
C ASN A 23 4.31 -6.73 0.69
N VAL A 24 4.99 -7.19 1.73
CA VAL A 24 6.35 -7.72 1.57
C VAL A 24 6.35 -8.82 0.52
N PHE A 25 5.38 -9.75 0.59
CA PHE A 25 5.27 -10.80 -0.42
C PHE A 25 5.05 -10.23 -1.82
N ALA A 26 4.10 -9.31 -2.01
CA ALA A 26 3.82 -8.67 -3.29
C ALA A 26 5.06 -7.95 -3.87
N GLU A 27 5.78 -7.19 -3.05
CA GLU A 27 7.00 -6.50 -3.44
C GLU A 27 8.11 -7.48 -3.84
N MET A 28 8.26 -8.58 -3.10
CA MET A 28 9.18 -9.65 -3.46
C MET A 28 8.77 -10.35 -4.76
N THR A 29 7.47 -10.42 -5.09
CA THR A 29 7.06 -10.99 -6.38
C THR A 29 7.45 -10.11 -7.57
N VAL A 30 7.40 -8.79 -7.40
CA VAL A 30 7.88 -7.85 -8.42
C VAL A 30 9.40 -7.94 -8.58
N ARG A 31 10.11 -8.15 -7.46
CA ARG A 31 11.57 -8.28 -7.37
C ARG A 31 12.07 -9.71 -7.53
N GLY A 32 11.24 -10.66 -8.00
CA GLY A 32 11.61 -12.06 -8.15
C GLY A 32 12.08 -12.78 -6.87
N ILE A 33 12.23 -14.11 -6.94
CA ILE A 33 12.71 -14.92 -5.81
C ILE A 33 14.10 -14.49 -5.30
N PHE A 34 14.95 -13.97 -6.19
CA PHE A 34 16.27 -13.45 -5.84
C PHE A 34 16.22 -12.16 -5.02
N GLY A 35 15.11 -11.41 -5.07
CA GLY A 35 14.87 -10.23 -4.23
C GLY A 35 14.87 -10.54 -2.74
N LEU A 36 14.47 -11.76 -2.34
CA LEU A 36 14.46 -12.21 -0.94
C LEU A 36 15.87 -12.28 -0.32
N PHE A 37 16.89 -12.44 -1.15
CA PHE A 37 18.27 -12.57 -0.71
C PHE A 37 19.04 -11.25 -0.76
N GLN A 38 18.36 -10.11 -1.01
CA GLN A 38 18.95 -8.78 -1.00
C GLN A 38 19.18 -8.24 0.42
N GLY A 39 19.92 -8.99 1.24
CA GLY A 39 20.34 -8.60 2.58
C GLY A 39 19.18 -8.22 3.50
N LEU A 40 19.24 -7.02 4.07
CA LEU A 40 18.24 -6.52 5.02
C LEU A 40 16.99 -5.90 4.35
N LEU A 41 16.90 -5.89 3.01
CA LEU A 41 15.79 -5.24 2.30
C LEU A 41 14.40 -5.77 2.71
N PRO A 42 14.15 -7.09 2.80
CA PRO A 42 12.83 -7.59 3.24
C PRO A 42 12.45 -7.12 4.65
N LEU A 43 13.44 -6.97 5.54
CA LEU A 43 13.23 -6.49 6.90
C LEU A 43 12.87 -5.00 6.92
N PHE A 44 13.57 -4.18 6.15
CA PHE A 44 13.26 -2.75 6.03
C PHE A 44 11.89 -2.53 5.36
N LEU A 45 11.58 -3.29 4.32
CA LEU A 45 10.25 -3.31 3.70
C LEU A 45 9.18 -3.71 4.70
N PHE A 46 9.41 -4.74 5.51
CA PHE A 46 8.45 -5.16 6.52
C PHE A 46 8.11 -4.05 7.51
N PHE A 47 9.12 -3.41 8.11
CA PHE A 47 8.88 -2.29 9.04
C PHE A 47 8.27 -1.07 8.35
N HIS A 48 8.59 -0.87 7.07
CA HIS A 48 7.98 0.16 6.24
C HIS A 48 6.48 -0.11 6.04
N TYR A 49 6.07 -1.33 5.72
CA TYR A 49 4.65 -1.68 5.62
C TYR A 49 3.94 -1.69 6.97
N VAL A 50 4.62 -2.06 8.06
CA VAL A 50 4.04 -1.93 9.41
C VAL A 50 3.69 -0.47 9.69
N THR A 51 4.64 0.43 9.44
CA THR A 51 4.45 1.89 9.58
C THR A 51 3.29 2.38 8.72
N TYR A 52 3.27 1.95 7.46
CA TYR A 52 2.21 2.25 6.52
C TYR A 52 0.81 1.88 7.02
N PHE A 53 0.61 0.62 7.42
CA PHE A 53 -0.71 0.14 7.84
C PHE A 53 -1.17 0.76 9.16
N TYR A 54 -0.24 1.16 10.04
CA TYR A 54 -0.59 1.95 11.21
C TYR A 54 -1.20 3.30 10.83
N ILE A 55 -0.62 4.00 9.84
CA ILE A 55 -1.16 5.26 9.31
C ILE A 55 -2.51 5.00 8.63
N ILE A 56 -2.62 3.99 7.77
CA ILE A 56 -3.88 3.65 7.09
C ILE A 56 -4.99 3.34 8.09
N ILE A 57 -4.74 2.54 9.11
CA ILE A 57 -5.72 2.23 10.16
C ILE A 57 -6.14 3.50 10.91
N HIS A 58 -5.22 4.43 11.14
CA HIS A 58 -5.55 5.73 11.72
C HIS A 58 -6.54 6.50 10.84
N PHE A 59 -6.26 6.57 9.54
CA PHE A 59 -7.13 7.23 8.58
C PHE A 59 -8.48 6.53 8.42
N ILE A 60 -8.53 5.19 8.39
CA ILE A 60 -9.80 4.43 8.43
C ILE A 60 -10.62 4.81 9.66
N GLY A 61 -9.98 4.90 10.83
CA GLY A 61 -10.64 5.29 12.07
C GLY A 61 -11.19 6.72 12.03
N LYS A 62 -10.45 7.66 11.41
CA LYS A 62 -10.83 9.07 11.28
C LYS A 62 -11.86 9.32 10.18
N SER A 63 -11.69 8.70 9.02
CA SER A 63 -12.56 8.85 7.85
C SER A 63 -13.86 8.04 7.95
N ARG A 64 -14.08 7.37 9.08
CA ARG A 64 -15.15 6.39 9.26
C ARG A 64 -15.17 5.30 8.18
N GLY A 65 -13.99 4.91 7.70
CA GLY A 65 -13.84 3.92 6.64
C GLY A 65 -14.14 4.45 5.24
N TYR A 66 -14.21 5.76 5.02
CA TYR A 66 -14.37 6.33 3.67
C TYR A 66 -13.22 5.90 2.76
N ASP A 67 -13.54 5.11 1.72
CA ASP A 67 -12.54 4.45 0.88
C ASP A 67 -11.64 5.44 0.16
N MET A 68 -12.17 6.57 -0.29
CA MET A 68 -11.39 7.54 -1.05
C MET A 68 -10.30 8.18 -0.18
N ALA A 69 -10.54 8.34 1.12
CA ALA A 69 -9.51 8.79 2.05
C ALA A 69 -8.43 7.72 2.24
N VAL A 70 -8.82 6.44 2.31
CA VAL A 70 -7.90 5.30 2.44
C VAL A 70 -7.05 5.13 1.17
N LEU A 71 -7.68 5.22 0.00
CA LEU A 71 -7.03 5.20 -1.30
C LEU A 71 -6.09 6.38 -1.46
N ALA A 72 -6.51 7.60 -1.10
CA ALA A 72 -5.65 8.78 -1.18
C ALA A 72 -4.40 8.63 -0.31
N VAL A 73 -4.53 8.14 0.92
CA VAL A 73 -3.38 7.88 1.81
C VAL A 73 -2.51 6.74 1.28
N GLY A 74 -3.13 5.70 0.73
CA GLY A 74 -2.38 4.57 0.19
C GLY A 74 -1.58 4.93 -1.05
N THR A 75 -2.19 5.69 -1.96
CA THR A 75 -1.50 6.28 -3.10
C THR A 75 -0.42 7.27 -2.63
N ALA A 76 -0.67 8.12 -1.63
CA ALA A 76 0.34 9.05 -1.11
C ALA A 76 1.62 8.35 -0.65
N TYR A 77 1.45 7.23 0.03
CA TYR A 77 2.56 6.47 0.57
C TYR A 77 3.32 5.71 -0.52
N ALA A 78 2.60 5.23 -1.54
CA ALA A 78 3.19 4.62 -2.74
C ALA A 78 4.23 5.52 -3.42
N TRP A 79 3.91 6.81 -3.56
CA TRP A 79 4.81 7.81 -4.13
C TRP A 79 6.11 7.90 -3.35
N PHE A 80 6.01 7.81 -2.02
CA PHE A 80 7.16 7.79 -1.15
C PHE A 80 8.02 6.55 -1.42
N VAL A 81 7.45 5.35 -1.41
CA VAL A 81 8.22 4.11 -1.60
C VAL A 81 8.94 4.08 -2.94
N MET A 82 8.25 4.37 -4.05
CA MET A 82 8.84 4.29 -5.38
C MET A 82 9.99 5.27 -5.58
N ILE A 83 9.84 6.53 -5.15
CA ILE A 83 10.91 7.52 -5.30
C ILE A 83 12.19 7.10 -4.54
N PHE A 84 12.02 6.43 -3.39
CA PHE A 84 13.13 6.02 -2.54
C PHE A 84 13.71 4.64 -2.91
N GLU A 85 12.89 3.69 -3.35
CA GLU A 85 13.32 2.31 -3.60
C GLU A 85 13.63 2.00 -5.06
N THR A 86 12.88 2.57 -6.00
CA THR A 86 13.00 2.22 -7.43
C THR A 86 13.84 3.24 -8.18
N GLY A 87 14.97 3.69 -7.60
CA GLY A 87 15.93 4.59 -8.24
C GLY A 87 16.26 4.25 -9.71
N LEU A 88 16.09 2.98 -10.13
CA LEU A 88 16.13 2.49 -11.52
C LEU A 88 15.03 3.02 -12.47
N ALA A 89 13.78 3.20 -12.01
CA ALA A 89 12.68 3.77 -12.79
C ALA A 89 12.96 5.22 -13.20
N PHE A 90 13.89 5.88 -12.48
CA PHE A 90 14.28 7.26 -12.71
C PHE A 90 15.54 7.41 -13.59
N VAL A 91 16.21 6.30 -13.96
CA VAL A 91 17.44 6.36 -14.79
C VAL A 91 17.13 6.62 -16.28
N TRP A 92 15.89 6.39 -16.74
CA TRP A 92 15.54 6.34 -18.18
C TRP A 92 14.70 7.50 -18.73
N GLY A 93 14.83 8.73 -18.20
CA GLY A 93 14.17 9.92 -18.77
C GLY A 93 12.76 10.14 -18.22
N ILE A 94 12.69 10.89 -17.12
CA ILE A 94 11.58 10.87 -16.14
C ILE A 94 10.34 11.66 -16.57
N ALA A 95 10.42 12.60 -17.51
CA ALA A 95 9.28 13.49 -17.78
C ALA A 95 8.11 12.80 -18.49
N SER A 96 8.37 11.83 -19.37
CA SER A 96 7.33 11.17 -20.19
C SER A 96 6.47 10.17 -19.41
N TRP A 97 6.98 9.62 -18.30
CA TRP A 97 6.30 8.59 -17.52
C TRP A 97 5.48 9.13 -16.34
N LEU A 98 5.66 10.41 -15.97
CA LEU A 98 4.92 11.08 -14.88
C LEU A 98 3.39 11.00 -15.02
N ILE A 99 2.88 10.77 -16.23
CA ILE A 99 1.44 10.61 -16.50
C ILE A 99 0.95 9.19 -16.15
N PHE A 100 1.77 8.17 -16.39
CA PHE A 100 1.42 6.77 -16.11
C PHE A 100 1.65 6.37 -14.66
N ILE A 101 2.61 7.04 -14.02
CA ILE A 101 2.98 6.90 -12.62
C ILE A 101 1.75 6.93 -11.67
N PRO A 102 0.84 7.93 -11.72
CA PRO A 102 -0.39 7.95 -10.94
C PRO A 102 -1.30 6.73 -11.14
N ILE A 103 -1.40 6.22 -12.38
CA ILE A 103 -2.29 5.11 -12.73
C ILE A 103 -1.74 3.79 -12.16
N ILE A 104 -0.43 3.58 -12.31
CA ILE A 104 0.28 2.45 -11.70
C ILE A 104 0.15 2.51 -10.18
N PHE A 105 0.27 3.70 -9.59
CA PHE A 105 0.14 3.87 -8.13
C PHE A 105 -1.25 3.58 -7.58
N ILE A 106 -2.30 3.97 -8.30
CA ILE A 106 -3.67 3.61 -7.93
C ILE A 106 -3.83 2.08 -8.01
N GLY A 107 -3.28 1.44 -9.04
CA GLY A 107 -3.36 0.00 -9.23
C GLY A 107 -2.56 -0.82 -8.22
N GLU A 108 -1.24 -0.65 -8.20
CA GLU A 108 -0.35 -1.42 -7.33
C GLU A 108 -0.61 -1.10 -5.87
N TRP A 109 -0.51 0.17 -5.48
CA TRP A 109 -0.46 0.53 -4.08
C TRP A 109 -1.83 0.83 -3.47
N GLY A 110 -2.65 1.60 -4.18
CA GLY A 110 -3.99 1.94 -3.73
C GLY A 110 -4.90 0.71 -3.62
N ILE A 111 -4.97 -0.10 -4.68
CA ILE A 111 -5.96 -1.17 -4.79
C ILE A 111 -5.41 -2.52 -4.35
N LEU A 112 -4.33 -2.99 -4.98
CA LEU A 112 -3.81 -4.33 -4.72
C LEU A 112 -3.15 -4.43 -3.34
N GLN A 113 -2.25 -3.52 -3.03
CA GLN A 113 -1.46 -3.57 -1.80
C GLN A 113 -2.20 -3.02 -0.57
N THR A 114 -3.31 -2.27 -0.76
CA THR A 114 -4.02 -1.66 0.38
C THR A 114 -5.44 -2.14 0.50
N LEU A 115 -6.32 -1.82 -0.45
CA LEU A 115 -7.74 -2.16 -0.34
C LEU A 115 -7.98 -3.66 -0.25
N LEU A 116 -7.29 -4.45 -1.07
CA LEU A 116 -7.50 -5.89 -1.16
C LEU A 116 -7.11 -6.63 0.14
N PRO A 117 -5.89 -6.48 0.70
CA PRO A 117 -5.55 -7.14 1.97
C PRO A 117 -6.37 -6.63 3.14
N LEU A 118 -6.77 -5.36 3.16
CA LEU A 118 -7.71 -4.84 4.16
C LEU A 118 -9.07 -5.54 4.07
N TYR A 119 -9.61 -5.71 2.86
CA TYR A 119 -10.88 -6.41 2.66
C TYR A 119 -10.81 -7.87 3.14
N ILE A 120 -9.76 -8.60 2.76
CA ILE A 120 -9.54 -10.00 3.13
C ILE A 120 -9.36 -10.14 4.64
N SER A 121 -8.51 -9.29 5.22
CA SER A 121 -8.29 -9.29 6.67
C SER A 121 -9.59 -9.07 7.43
N LYS A 122 -10.47 -8.18 6.96
CA LYS A 122 -11.80 -8.02 7.57
C LYS A 122 -12.63 -9.29 7.45
N LYS A 123 -12.73 -9.88 6.24
CA LYS A 123 -13.60 -11.04 5.97
C LYS A 123 -13.22 -12.25 6.83
N TYR A 124 -11.93 -12.53 6.97
CA TYR A 124 -11.44 -13.72 7.67
C TYR A 124 -11.12 -13.47 9.14
N LEU A 125 -10.56 -12.31 9.50
CA LEU A 125 -10.16 -12.02 10.88
C LEU A 125 -11.27 -11.36 11.70
N LYS A 126 -12.40 -10.98 11.07
CA LYS A 126 -13.56 -10.33 11.72
C LYS A 126 -13.17 -9.16 12.63
N ILE A 127 -12.14 -8.40 12.23
CA ILE A 127 -11.54 -7.35 13.06
C ILE A 127 -12.49 -6.16 13.14
N LYS A 128 -12.93 -5.85 14.37
CA LYS A 128 -13.67 -4.64 14.67
C LYS A 128 -12.69 -3.51 14.94
N LEU A 129 -12.68 -2.51 14.06
CA LEU A 129 -11.89 -1.31 14.24
C LEU A 129 -12.69 -0.33 15.11
N THR A 130 -12.41 -0.32 16.40
CA THR A 130 -12.76 0.84 17.25
C THR A 130 -12.03 2.08 16.74
N GLU A 131 -12.55 3.29 17.00
CA GLU A 131 -11.85 4.56 16.72
C GLU A 131 -10.35 4.42 16.94
N SER A 132 -9.61 4.33 15.84
CA SER A 132 -8.19 4.03 15.89
C SER A 132 -7.43 5.31 15.72
N ARG A 133 -6.91 5.82 16.83
CA ARG A 133 -6.04 6.99 16.82
C ARG A 133 -4.61 6.53 17.01
N LEU A 134 -3.76 6.89 16.07
CA LEU A 134 -2.33 6.82 16.31
C LEU A 134 -2.01 7.79 17.45
N SER A 135 -1.24 7.34 18.44
CA SER A 135 -0.78 8.23 19.51
C SER A 135 0.24 9.23 18.95
N LYS A 136 0.52 10.31 19.69
CA LYS A 136 1.60 11.25 19.33
C LYS A 136 2.94 10.51 19.16
N ILE A 137 3.24 9.59 20.08
CA ILE A 137 4.43 8.73 20.02
C ILE A 137 4.39 7.85 18.77
N GLY A 138 3.24 7.24 18.45
CA GLY A 138 3.09 6.43 17.24
C GLY A 138 3.37 7.24 15.96
N TRP A 139 2.90 8.49 15.89
CA TRP A 139 3.21 9.40 14.79
C TRP A 139 4.70 9.71 14.71
N VAL A 140 5.33 10.04 15.84
CA VAL A 140 6.79 10.28 15.90
C VAL A 140 7.58 9.04 15.47
N CYS A 141 7.19 7.85 15.91
CA CYS A 141 7.84 6.60 15.50
C CYS A 141 7.65 6.33 14.00
N CYS A 142 6.44 6.57 13.45
CA CYS A 142 6.18 6.38 12.03
C CYS A 142 7.01 7.35 11.17
N ILE A 143 6.99 8.64 11.50
CA ILE A 143 7.76 9.67 10.78
C ILE A 143 9.26 9.43 10.95
N GLY A 144 9.71 9.12 12.17
CA GLY A 144 11.10 8.80 12.46
C GLY A 144 11.59 7.59 11.67
N TYR A 145 10.78 6.52 11.60
CA TYR A 145 11.09 5.36 10.78
C TYR A 145 11.14 5.72 9.29
N LEU A 146 10.21 6.52 8.78
CA LEU A 146 10.25 6.97 7.37
C LEU A 146 11.54 7.74 7.06
N ILE A 147 11.98 8.63 7.95
CA ILE A 147 13.25 9.37 7.79
C ILE A 147 14.44 8.41 7.83
N VAL A 148 14.48 7.48 8.80
CA VAL A 148 15.55 6.47 8.89
C VAL A 148 15.56 5.60 7.63
N PHE A 149 14.40 5.15 7.17
CA PHE A 149 14.24 4.38 5.96
C PHE A 149 14.82 5.13 4.75
N CYS A 150 14.56 6.42 4.62
CA CYS A 150 15.15 7.28 3.57
C CYS A 150 16.67 7.40 3.67
N VAL A 151 17.19 7.67 4.87
CA VAL A 151 18.63 7.93 5.09
C VAL A 151 19.46 6.67 4.95
N PHE A 152 18.92 5.55 5.44
CA PHE A 152 19.56 4.25 5.48
C PHE A 152 19.01 3.28 4.42
N SER A 153 18.40 3.79 3.35
CA SER A 153 18.07 3.01 2.16
C SER A 153 19.39 2.43 1.60
N PHE A 154 19.72 1.25 2.12
CA PHE A 154 20.68 0.18 1.78
C PHE A 154 22.02 0.54 1.10
N PRO A 155 23.13 -0.12 1.49
CA PRO A 155 24.34 -0.18 0.66
C PRO A 155 23.96 -0.72 -0.73
N GLY A 156 24.13 0.09 -1.78
CA GLY A 156 23.75 -0.26 -3.15
C GLY A 156 22.38 0.27 -3.61
N ALA A 157 21.64 1.02 -2.79
CA ALA A 157 20.51 1.82 -3.27
C ALA A 157 21.00 2.82 -4.31
N ILE A 158 20.33 2.86 -5.46
CA ILE A 158 20.52 3.94 -6.41
C ILE A 158 19.91 5.17 -5.77
N LYS A 159 20.77 6.00 -5.17
CA LYS A 159 20.37 7.26 -4.57
C LYS A 159 19.89 8.18 -5.69
N GLY A 160 18.59 8.45 -5.69
CA GLY A 160 18.01 9.47 -6.55
C GLY A 160 18.58 10.84 -6.22
N ALA A 161 18.42 11.80 -7.14
CA ALA A 161 18.81 13.17 -6.88
C ALA A 161 18.05 13.74 -5.67
N LEU A 162 18.72 14.57 -4.86
CA LEU A 162 18.16 15.09 -3.59
C LEU A 162 16.78 15.75 -3.75
N TRP A 163 16.55 16.41 -4.88
CA TRP A 163 15.28 17.07 -5.19
C TRP A 163 14.09 16.09 -5.37
N LEU A 164 14.33 14.84 -5.78
CA LEU A 164 13.28 13.81 -5.85
C LEU A 164 12.79 13.45 -4.45
N TYR A 165 13.70 13.39 -3.47
CA TYR A 165 13.33 13.18 -2.07
C TYR A 165 12.49 14.34 -1.54
N LEU A 166 12.87 15.58 -1.84
CA LEU A 166 12.06 16.74 -1.47
C LEU A 166 10.66 16.70 -2.11
N LEU A 167 10.58 16.36 -3.41
CA LEU A 167 9.31 16.22 -4.12
C LEU A 167 8.43 15.13 -3.52
N SER A 168 9.02 14.02 -3.08
CA SER A 168 8.34 12.93 -2.37
C SER A 168 7.69 13.42 -1.07
N PHE A 169 8.43 14.14 -0.23
CA PHE A 169 7.88 14.73 1.00
C PHE A 169 6.78 15.75 0.73
N ILE A 170 6.94 16.60 -0.29
CA ILE A 170 5.91 17.56 -0.70
C ILE A 170 4.64 16.83 -1.15
N THR A 171 4.79 15.81 -2.00
CA THR A 171 3.66 15.02 -2.52
C THR A 171 2.96 14.26 -1.41
N PHE A 172 3.72 13.67 -0.49
CA PHE A 172 3.19 13.01 0.70
C PHE A 172 2.38 13.99 1.57
N GLY A 173 2.95 15.17 1.85
CA GLY A 173 2.28 16.24 2.60
C GLY A 173 1.00 16.73 1.92
N PHE A 174 1.05 16.98 0.61
CA PHE A 174 -0.12 17.39 -0.19
C PHE A 174 -1.24 16.34 -0.13
N ASN A 175 -0.93 15.07 -0.34
CA ASN A 175 -1.93 14.01 -0.29
C ASN A 175 -2.47 13.78 1.13
N LEU A 176 -1.65 13.95 2.18
CA LEU A 176 -2.17 13.98 3.55
C LEU A 176 -3.20 15.10 3.71
N ILE A 177 -2.92 16.32 3.21
CA ILE A 177 -3.88 17.42 3.24
C ILE A 177 -5.17 17.06 2.49
N VAL A 178 -5.07 16.45 1.30
CA VAL A 178 -6.22 15.98 0.53
C VAL A 178 -7.01 14.93 1.31
N ALA A 179 -6.35 13.93 1.89
CA ALA A 179 -6.99 12.91 2.71
C ALA A 179 -7.71 13.52 3.92
N TRP A 180 -7.11 14.52 4.57
CA TRP A 180 -7.72 15.26 5.67
C TRP A 180 -8.96 16.05 5.22
N LYS A 181 -8.92 16.69 4.04
CA LYS A 181 -10.10 17.35 3.45
C LYS A 181 -11.20 16.34 3.13
N LEU A 182 -10.84 15.17 2.58
CA LEU A 182 -11.77 14.08 2.30
C LEU A 182 -12.38 13.49 3.59
N ILE A 183 -11.62 13.41 4.68
CA ILE A 183 -12.15 13.04 6.00
C ILE A 183 -13.23 14.03 6.43
N LYS A 184 -12.96 15.34 6.40
CA LYS A 184 -13.95 16.37 6.79
C LYS A 184 -15.23 16.26 5.96
N LYS A 185 -15.09 16.01 4.65
CA LYS A 185 -16.24 15.80 3.76
C LYS A 185 -16.97 14.48 4.08
N GLY A 186 -16.26 13.41 4.38
CA GLY A 186 -16.82 12.11 4.75
C GLY A 186 -17.52 12.11 6.12
N GLU A 187 -17.08 12.95 7.06
CA GLU A 187 -17.76 13.18 8.34
C GLU A 187 -19.12 13.87 8.18
N GLN A 188 -19.32 14.63 7.09
CA GLN A 188 -20.58 15.31 6.76
C GLN A 188 -21.61 14.41 6.08
N ILE A 189 -21.22 13.25 5.56
CA ILE A 189 -22.16 12.32 4.92
C ILE A 189 -22.82 11.49 6.02
N ASP A 190 -24.14 11.62 6.19
CA ASP A 190 -24.89 10.79 7.13
C ASP A 190 -24.81 9.32 6.68
N LEU A 191 -24.37 8.45 7.59
CA LEU A 191 -24.30 7.00 7.38
C LEU A 191 -25.70 6.40 7.14
N ARG A 192 -26.76 7.14 7.45
CA ARG A 192 -28.16 6.80 7.18
C ARG A 192 -28.57 7.01 5.72
N ASP A 193 -27.98 7.99 5.03
CA ASP A 193 -28.27 8.31 3.63
C ASP A 193 -27.51 7.42 2.65
N MET A 194 -26.40 6.85 3.11
CA MET A 194 -25.76 5.77 2.38
C MET A 194 -26.63 4.53 2.58
N ASN A 195 -27.22 4.05 1.47
CA ASN A 195 -27.70 2.69 1.36
C ASN A 195 -26.48 1.77 1.63
N ILE A 196 -26.18 1.52 2.90
CA ILE A 196 -25.27 0.48 3.36
C ILE A 196 -26.03 -0.79 3.03
N ASP A 197 -26.01 -1.12 1.74
CA ASP A 197 -26.38 -2.42 1.28
C ASP A 197 -25.49 -3.34 2.11
N LYS A 198 -26.12 -4.05 3.06
CA LYS A 198 -25.56 -5.12 3.90
C LYS A 198 -25.18 -6.27 2.97
N SER A 199 -24.41 -5.93 1.95
CA SER A 199 -24.46 -6.57 0.66
C SER A 199 -23.67 -7.83 0.81
N LYS A 200 -24.44 -8.92 0.77
CA LYS A 200 -24.04 -10.29 0.45
C LYS A 200 -22.56 -10.35 0.08
N ASN A 201 -21.82 -10.94 1.01
CA ASN A 201 -20.47 -11.46 0.92
C ASN A 201 -20.06 -11.79 -0.52
N SER A 202 -19.66 -10.79 -1.30
CA SER A 202 -19.30 -11.03 -2.69
C SER A 202 -17.95 -11.69 -2.66
N ASN A 203 -17.89 -12.95 -3.07
CA ASN A 203 -16.63 -13.67 -3.20
C ASN A 203 -15.72 -13.06 -4.27
N PHE A 204 -16.19 -12.06 -5.04
CA PHE A 204 -15.42 -11.35 -6.05
C PHE A 204 -14.04 -10.88 -5.55
N LEU A 205 -13.98 -10.09 -4.48
CA LEU A 205 -12.69 -9.60 -3.96
C LEU A 205 -11.82 -10.71 -3.37
N VAL A 206 -12.42 -11.81 -2.91
CA VAL A 206 -11.65 -13.00 -2.47
C VAL A 206 -11.02 -13.70 -3.66
N ILE A 207 -11.81 -13.95 -4.71
CA ILE A 207 -11.34 -14.55 -5.95
C ILE A 207 -10.24 -13.66 -6.55
N TRP A 208 -10.44 -12.34 -6.59
CA TRP A 208 -9.45 -11.40 -7.11
C TRP A 208 -8.15 -11.36 -6.29
N PHE A 209 -8.25 -11.50 -4.98
CA PHE A 209 -7.08 -11.66 -4.11
C PHE A 209 -6.32 -12.95 -4.38
N ILE A 210 -7.02 -14.08 -4.52
CA ILE A 210 -6.40 -15.36 -4.87
C ILE A 210 -5.71 -15.26 -6.23
N LEU A 211 -6.39 -14.69 -7.24
CA LEU A 211 -5.80 -14.45 -8.57
C LEU A 211 -4.55 -13.57 -8.48
N THR A 212 -4.58 -12.51 -7.67
CA THR A 212 -3.42 -11.64 -7.45
C THR A 212 -2.25 -12.40 -6.83
N ILE A 213 -2.50 -13.29 -5.86
CA ILE A 213 -1.45 -14.15 -5.30
C ILE A 213 -0.90 -15.10 -6.35
N VAL A 214 -1.76 -15.76 -7.12
CA VAL A 214 -1.35 -16.70 -8.19
C VAL A 214 -0.47 -16.00 -9.22
N ILE A 215 -0.88 -14.82 -9.67
CA ILE A 215 -0.14 -14.02 -10.65
C ILE A 215 1.16 -13.49 -10.04
N GLY A 216 1.15 -13.08 -8.77
CA GLY A 216 2.36 -12.74 -8.04
C GLY A 216 3.35 -13.91 -7.99
N ILE A 217 2.90 -15.11 -7.63
CA ILE A 217 3.74 -16.31 -7.60
C ILE A 217 4.31 -16.61 -8.99
N PHE A 218 3.46 -16.58 -10.03
CA PHE A 218 3.90 -16.80 -11.40
C PHE A 218 4.93 -15.75 -11.85
N SER A 219 4.67 -14.48 -11.54
CA SER A 219 5.55 -13.37 -11.88
C SER A 219 6.88 -13.44 -11.13
N GLY A 220 6.87 -13.67 -9.82
CA GLY A 220 8.05 -13.60 -8.98
C GLY A 220 8.88 -14.88 -8.92
N ILE A 221 8.26 -16.04 -9.09
CA ILE A 221 8.95 -17.32 -8.99
C ILE A 221 9.19 -17.90 -10.37
N ILE A 222 8.13 -18.06 -11.18
CA ILE A 222 8.22 -18.82 -12.43
C ILE A 222 8.93 -18.01 -13.52
N THR A 223 8.62 -16.73 -13.65
CA THR A 223 9.17 -15.87 -14.72
C THR A 223 10.70 -15.81 -14.70
N PRO A 224 11.39 -15.61 -13.55
CA PRO A 224 12.85 -15.64 -13.50
C PRO A 224 13.51 -16.96 -13.95
N PHE A 225 12.81 -18.09 -13.88
CA PHE A 225 13.34 -19.38 -14.36
C PHE A 225 13.06 -19.65 -15.84
N LEU A 226 12.05 -19.00 -16.42
CA LEU A 226 11.67 -19.19 -17.82
C LEU A 226 12.36 -18.23 -18.78
N PHE A 227 12.80 -17.06 -18.30
CA PHE A 227 13.38 -16.01 -19.13
C PHE A 227 14.83 -15.75 -18.77
N GLN A 228 15.65 -15.50 -19.80
CA GLN A 228 17.04 -15.09 -19.60
C GLN A 228 17.10 -13.69 -18.95
N PRO A 229 18.08 -13.45 -18.07
CA PRO A 229 18.28 -12.14 -17.49
C PRO A 229 18.63 -11.11 -18.56
N LEU A 230 18.18 -9.88 -18.35
CA LEU A 230 18.66 -8.74 -19.14
C LEU A 230 19.96 -8.22 -18.54
N THR A 231 21.05 -8.25 -19.30
CA THR A 231 22.33 -7.70 -18.86
C THR A 231 22.30 -6.18 -18.99
N THR A 232 22.42 -5.48 -17.87
CA THR A 232 22.56 -4.02 -17.85
C THR A 232 23.90 -3.59 -18.45
N ARG A 233 24.00 -2.30 -18.80
CA ARG A 233 25.23 -1.66 -19.31
C ARG A 233 26.45 -1.84 -18.40
N ASN A 234 26.23 -2.16 -17.12
CA ASN A 234 27.27 -2.41 -16.11
C ASN A 234 27.49 -3.90 -15.84
N GLY A 235 27.02 -4.80 -16.71
CA GLY A 235 27.20 -6.25 -16.57
C GLY A 235 26.32 -6.93 -15.52
N ARG A 236 25.39 -6.22 -14.86
CA ARG A 236 24.46 -6.84 -13.91
C ARG A 236 23.29 -7.45 -14.63
N GLU A 237 23.02 -8.72 -14.34
CA GLU A 237 21.82 -9.43 -14.78
C GLU A 237 20.58 -8.96 -14.02
N VAL A 238 19.55 -8.59 -14.75
CA VAL A 238 18.27 -8.11 -14.22
C VAL A 238 17.16 -9.01 -14.73
N PHE A 239 16.66 -9.86 -13.83
CA PHE A 239 15.53 -10.75 -14.07
C PHE A 239 14.17 -10.07 -13.83
N TYR A 240 14.18 -8.84 -13.31
CA TYR A 240 13.01 -8.18 -12.74
C TYR A 240 12.14 -7.45 -13.76
N VAL A 241 12.61 -7.22 -14.99
CA VAL A 241 11.86 -6.38 -15.96
C VAL A 241 10.57 -7.08 -16.39
N GLN A 242 10.63 -8.38 -16.65
CA GLN A 242 9.47 -9.18 -17.05
C GLN A 242 8.47 -9.29 -15.90
N SER A 243 8.95 -9.62 -14.69
CA SER A 243 8.10 -9.71 -13.49
C SER A 243 7.44 -8.37 -13.16
N PHE A 244 8.19 -7.27 -13.25
CA PHE A 244 7.69 -5.91 -13.08
C PHE A 244 6.63 -5.56 -14.12
N THR A 245 6.86 -5.89 -15.39
CA THR A 245 5.90 -5.63 -16.47
C THR A 245 4.60 -6.39 -16.26
N ILE A 246 4.68 -7.68 -15.92
CA ILE A 246 3.50 -8.52 -15.65
C ILE A 246 2.70 -7.95 -14.46
N MET A 247 3.38 -7.61 -13.36
CA MET A 247 2.73 -7.07 -12.17
C MET A 247 2.14 -5.68 -12.40
N THR A 248 2.81 -4.83 -13.18
CA THR A 248 2.30 -3.52 -13.58
C THR A 248 1.02 -3.67 -14.42
N LEU A 249 1.02 -4.55 -15.42
CA LEU A 249 -0.18 -4.78 -16.25
C LEU A 249 -1.32 -5.38 -15.43
N TRP A 250 -1.01 -6.33 -14.53
CA TRP A 250 -2.00 -6.93 -13.63
C TRP A 250 -2.59 -5.90 -12.66
N SER A 251 -1.78 -4.98 -12.16
CA SER A 251 -2.23 -3.94 -11.24
C SER A 251 -3.13 -2.92 -11.92
N LEU A 252 -2.83 -2.53 -13.15
CA LEU A 252 -3.69 -1.68 -13.98
C LEU A 252 -5.04 -2.36 -14.27
N LEU A 253 -5.01 -3.64 -14.68
CA LEU A 253 -6.23 -4.42 -14.91
C LEU A 253 -7.05 -4.53 -13.61
N SER A 254 -6.40 -4.85 -12.51
CA SER A 254 -7.04 -4.94 -11.19
C SER A 254 -7.66 -3.62 -10.77
N ALA A 255 -6.99 -2.50 -11.07
CA ALA A 255 -7.52 -1.18 -10.79
C ALA A 255 -8.84 -0.94 -11.52
N ILE A 256 -8.84 -1.17 -12.84
CA ILE A 256 -10.00 -0.97 -13.70
C ILE A 256 -11.16 -1.86 -13.25
N VAL A 257 -10.91 -3.15 -13.04
CA VAL A 257 -11.97 -4.11 -12.69
C VAL A 257 -12.51 -3.84 -11.29
N ILE A 258 -11.65 -3.62 -10.29
CA ILE A 258 -12.10 -3.37 -8.91
C ILE A 258 -12.81 -2.03 -8.82
N LEU A 259 -12.25 -0.94 -9.37
CA LEU A 259 -12.92 0.37 -9.34
C LEU A 259 -14.24 0.33 -10.11
N GLY A 260 -14.28 -0.31 -11.28
CA GLY A 260 -15.51 -0.49 -12.06
C GLY A 260 -16.58 -1.28 -11.31
N TRP A 261 -16.21 -2.39 -10.66
CA TRP A 261 -17.12 -3.16 -9.81
C TRP A 261 -17.63 -2.33 -8.62
N ARG A 262 -16.76 -1.52 -8.00
CA ARG A 262 -17.14 -0.64 -6.88
C ARG A 262 -18.08 0.48 -7.33
N TYR A 263 -17.79 1.10 -8.47
CA TYR A 263 -18.64 2.14 -9.08
C TYR A 263 -20.04 1.59 -9.36
N LYS A 264 -20.14 0.42 -10.01
CA LYS A 264 -21.43 -0.25 -10.28
C LYS A 264 -22.22 -0.57 -9.00
N LYS A 265 -21.55 -0.83 -7.89
CA LYS A 265 -22.18 -1.13 -6.60
C LYS A 265 -22.32 0.08 -5.66
N ASN A 266 -21.98 1.28 -6.12
CA ASN A 266 -21.97 2.52 -5.33
C ASN A 266 -21.26 2.37 -3.96
N ARG A 267 -20.14 1.64 -3.94
CA ARG A 267 -19.43 1.28 -2.69
C ARG A 267 -18.34 2.31 -2.35
N LEU A 268 -18.70 3.26 -1.50
CA LEU A 268 -17.81 4.34 -1.02
C LEU A 268 -17.21 4.11 0.38
N LEU A 269 -17.69 3.09 1.11
CA LEU A 269 -17.20 2.75 2.44
C LEU A 269 -16.47 1.40 2.48
N MET A 270 -15.32 1.41 3.15
CA MET A 270 -14.64 0.20 3.56
C MET A 270 -15.57 -0.58 4.48
N PRO A 271 -15.59 -1.90 4.37
CA PRO A 271 -16.58 -2.70 5.06
C PRO A 271 -16.36 -2.80 6.59
N TYR A 272 -15.62 -1.92 7.26
CA TYR A 272 -15.35 -2.05 8.70
C TYR A 272 -16.53 -1.60 9.57
N GLU A 273 -16.83 -2.38 10.62
CA GLU A 273 -17.73 -1.94 11.70
C GLU A 273 -16.99 -0.95 12.59
N ILE A 274 -17.44 0.31 12.61
CA ILE A 274 -16.93 1.33 13.52
C ILE A 274 -17.92 1.46 14.67
N LYS A 275 -17.57 0.88 15.82
CA LYS A 275 -18.37 1.07 17.04
C LYS A 275 -18.23 2.53 17.49
N GLN A 276 -19.35 3.25 17.52
CA GLN A 276 -19.47 4.46 18.32
C GLN A 276 -19.38 4.05 19.79
N LYS A 277 -18.49 4.68 20.56
CA LYS A 277 -18.70 4.76 22.00
C LYS A 277 -19.80 5.79 22.19
N LEU A 278 -21.00 5.31 22.55
CA LEU A 278 -21.99 6.13 23.26
C LEU A 278 -21.41 6.50 24.62
#